data_AF-A0A7V0M1W3-F1
#
_entry.id   AF-A0A7V0M1W3-F1
#
_cell.length_a   1.000
_cell.length_b   1.000
_cell.length_c   1.000
_cell.angle_alpha   90.00
_cell.angle_beta   90.00
_cell.angle_gamma   90.00
#
_symmetry.space_group_name_H-M   'P 1'
#
loop_
_entity.id
_entity.type
_entity.pdbx_description
1 polymer ?
#
loop_
_entity_poly.entity_id
_entity_poly.type
_entity_poly.pdbx_seq_one_letter_code
_entity_poly.pdbx_strand_id
1 'polypeptide(L)'
;MKFFFSKFRFSNGLFFVLFFSGLFLVQCSPAARHRVLSFFFDGVPPLKQSPALARKNNAGQSALSLNTANAGSLSTAQPVMYYHPQTGENRCDACHNVSQSYHLLAPPDSLCLICHDDKTDAKYVHPPVEEGECLDCHNPHGTKNKYLLLKTGQALCFQCH
;
A
#
# COMPACT_ATOMS: atom_id res chain seq x y z
N MET A 1 38.87 32.37 -51.95
CA MET A 1 37.48 31.93 -52.24
C MET A 1 36.55 32.38 -51.13
N LYS A 2 35.41 32.96 -51.52
CA LYS A 2 34.36 33.56 -50.70
C LYS A 2 33.50 32.48 -50.04
N PHE A 3 33.25 32.52 -48.73
CA PHE A 3 32.03 31.96 -48.13
C PHE A 3 31.51 32.82 -46.98
N PHE A 4 30.48 33.58 -47.34
CA PHE A 4 29.36 34.15 -46.58
C PHE A 4 29.23 33.75 -45.09
N PHE A 5 29.44 34.71 -44.19
CA PHE A 5 28.79 34.72 -42.87
C PHE A 5 27.33 35.19 -43.06
N SER A 6 26.42 34.23 -43.24
CA SER A 6 24.98 34.48 -43.23
C SER A 6 24.45 34.55 -41.80
N LYS A 7 23.74 35.63 -41.50
CA LYS A 7 23.04 35.93 -40.25
C LYS A 7 22.02 34.83 -39.92
N PHE A 8 22.33 33.94 -38.98
CA PHE A 8 21.33 33.11 -38.31
C PHE A 8 20.74 33.89 -37.13
N ARG A 9 19.67 34.67 -37.37
CA ARG A 9 18.79 35.15 -36.28
C ARG A 9 17.93 33.98 -35.84
N PHE A 10 18.38 33.25 -34.83
CA PHE A 10 17.59 32.22 -34.16
C PHE A 10 16.44 32.89 -33.42
N SER A 11 15.21 32.67 -33.88
CA SER A 11 13.98 33.08 -33.22
C SER A 11 13.80 32.23 -31.95
N ASN A 12 14.43 32.64 -30.85
CA ASN A 12 14.48 31.93 -29.56
C ASN A 12 13.13 31.86 -28.80
N GLY A 13 12.06 32.49 -29.29
CA GLY A 13 10.77 32.51 -28.58
C GLY A 13 9.94 31.24 -28.79
N LEU A 14 9.77 30.80 -30.04
CA LEU A 14 8.80 29.77 -30.36
C LEU A 14 9.25 28.36 -29.97
N PHE A 15 10.56 28.08 -30.03
CA PHE A 15 11.12 26.79 -29.63
C PHE A 15 11.09 26.60 -28.11
N PHE A 16 11.29 27.68 -27.33
CA PHE A 16 11.22 27.63 -25.87
C PHE A 16 9.79 27.45 -25.37
N VAL A 17 8.80 28.08 -26.03
CA VAL A 17 7.38 27.94 -25.69
C VAL A 17 6.85 26.55 -26.02
N LEU A 18 7.25 25.94 -27.15
CA LEU A 18 6.83 24.58 -27.49
C LEU A 18 7.50 23.51 -26.61
N PHE A 19 8.74 23.73 -26.17
CA PHE A 19 9.44 22.82 -25.26
C PHE A 19 8.88 22.86 -23.83
N PHE A 20 8.49 24.03 -23.32
CA PHE A 20 7.86 24.16 -22.00
C PHE A 20 6.37 23.79 -21.97
N SER A 21 5.64 23.98 -23.08
CA SER A 21 4.20 23.65 -23.14
C SER A 21 3.93 22.14 -23.29
N GLY A 22 4.87 21.38 -23.86
CA GLY A 22 4.77 19.92 -23.94
C GLY A 22 5.01 19.19 -22.61
N LEU A 23 5.69 19.84 -21.65
CA LEU A 23 6.06 19.22 -20.37
C LEU A 23 4.89 19.17 -19.36
N PHE A 24 3.89 20.03 -19.52
CA PHE A 24 2.73 20.09 -18.62
C PHE A 24 1.66 19.00 -18.90
N LEU A 25 1.64 18.40 -20.09
CA LEU A 25 0.65 17.36 -20.45
C LEU A 25 1.03 15.94 -19.98
N VAL A 26 2.26 15.73 -19.53
CA VAL A 26 2.74 14.40 -19.07
C VAL A 26 2.44 14.17 -17.57
N GLN A 27 1.82 15.12 -16.89
CA GLN A 27 1.69 15.12 -15.43
C GLN A 27 0.43 14.42 -14.88
N CYS A 28 -0.26 13.60 -15.68
CA CYS A 28 -1.56 13.05 -15.30
C CYS A 28 -1.63 11.53 -15.11
N SER A 29 -0.52 10.78 -15.21
CA SER A 29 -0.53 9.38 -14.73
C SER A 29 0.75 8.98 -14.00
N PRO A 30 0.64 8.42 -12.78
CA PRO A 30 1.78 7.88 -12.03
C PRO A 30 2.59 6.84 -12.84
N ALA A 31 1.92 6.07 -13.69
CA ALA A 31 2.55 5.07 -14.57
C ALA A 31 3.41 5.69 -15.69
N ALA A 32 2.98 6.80 -16.31
CA ALA A 32 3.80 7.48 -17.33
C ALA A 32 5.03 8.15 -16.72
N ARG A 33 4.91 8.69 -15.50
CA ARG A 33 6.03 9.31 -14.77
C ARG A 33 7.11 8.29 -14.42
N HIS A 34 6.74 7.10 -13.96
CA HIS A 34 7.71 6.03 -13.66
C HIS A 34 8.43 5.53 -14.92
N ARG A 35 7.71 5.33 -16.03
CA ARG A 35 8.29 4.89 -17.30
C ARG A 35 9.36 5.86 -17.83
N VAL A 36 9.10 7.17 -17.74
CA VAL A 36 10.09 8.18 -18.14
C VAL A 36 11.29 8.18 -17.18
N LEU A 37 11.05 8.12 -15.87
CA LEU A 37 12.12 8.09 -14.87
C LEU A 37 13.01 6.85 -15.03
N SER A 38 12.45 5.67 -15.29
CA SER A 38 13.22 4.43 -15.50
C SER A 38 14.02 4.42 -16.81
N PHE A 39 13.67 5.27 -17.78
CA PHE A 39 14.44 5.42 -19.02
C PHE A 39 15.71 6.26 -18.83
N PHE A 40 15.68 7.24 -17.91
CA PHE A 40 16.81 8.16 -17.67
C PHE A 40 17.64 7.79 -16.44
N PHE A 41 17.08 7.01 -15.52
CA PHE A 41 17.74 6.65 -14.27
C PHE A 41 17.74 5.12 -14.10
N ASP A 42 18.89 4.50 -14.36
CA ASP A 42 19.17 3.09 -14.05
C ASP A 42 19.29 2.94 -12.52
N GLY A 43 18.16 2.77 -11.84
CA GLY A 43 18.07 2.71 -10.39
C GLY A 43 16.70 3.07 -9.81
N VAL A 44 15.70 3.35 -10.65
CA VAL A 44 14.35 3.63 -10.18
C VAL A 44 13.73 2.34 -9.61
N PRO A 45 13.29 2.33 -8.34
CA PRO A 45 12.65 1.18 -7.74
C PRO A 45 11.37 0.81 -8.52
N PRO A 46 11.08 -0.48 -8.74
CA PRO A 46 9.90 -0.90 -9.49
C PRO A 46 8.63 -0.41 -8.79
N LEU A 47 7.65 0.08 -9.56
CA LEU A 47 6.31 0.35 -9.00
C LEU A 47 5.77 -0.94 -8.41
N LYS A 48 5.35 -0.91 -7.14
CA LYS A 48 4.66 -2.01 -6.49
C LYS A 48 3.33 -2.22 -7.23
N GLN A 49 3.31 -3.20 -8.13
CA GLN A 49 2.10 -3.62 -8.81
C GLN A 49 1.27 -4.39 -7.78
N SER A 50 0.20 -3.75 -7.29
CA SER A 50 -0.76 -4.41 -6.41
C SER A 50 -1.30 -5.66 -7.11
N PRO A 51 -1.15 -6.87 -6.53
CA PRO A 51 -1.35 -8.15 -7.22
C PRO A 51 -2.82 -8.56 -7.36
N ALA A 52 -3.76 -7.61 -7.41
CA ALA A 52 -5.20 -7.87 -7.44
C ALA A 52 -5.73 -8.61 -8.69
N LEU A 53 -4.86 -9.06 -9.62
CA LEU A 53 -5.26 -9.71 -10.86
C LEU A 53 -4.58 -11.06 -11.16
N ALA A 54 -3.90 -11.69 -10.20
CA ALA A 54 -3.22 -12.96 -10.47
C ALA A 54 -3.39 -14.03 -9.38
N ARG A 55 -4.63 -14.49 -9.11
CA ARG A 55 -4.84 -15.83 -8.53
C ARG A 55 -6.23 -16.43 -8.76
N LYS A 56 -6.51 -16.87 -9.99
CA LYS A 56 -7.19 -18.15 -10.23
C LYS A 56 -6.02 -19.12 -10.45
N ASN A 57 -5.84 -20.28 -9.84
CA ASN A 57 -6.72 -21.38 -9.46
C ASN A 57 -5.82 -22.30 -8.60
N ASN A 58 -6.33 -22.84 -7.49
CA ASN A 58 -6.04 -24.21 -7.03
C ASN A 58 -6.90 -24.52 -5.80
N ALA A 59 -7.88 -25.38 -6.04
CA ALA A 59 -8.61 -26.11 -5.03
C ALA A 59 -7.69 -27.13 -4.35
N GLY A 60 -7.90 -27.34 -3.06
CA GLY A 60 -7.49 -28.57 -2.37
C GLY A 60 -6.70 -28.39 -1.09
N GLN A 61 -7.30 -28.92 -0.01
CA GLN A 61 -6.63 -29.46 1.19
C GLN A 61 -6.16 -28.38 2.20
N SER A 62 -6.74 -28.24 3.38
CA SER A 62 -7.03 -29.31 4.35
C SER A 62 -7.97 -28.78 5.44
N ALA A 63 -9.05 -29.52 5.67
CA ALA A 63 -9.78 -29.48 6.92
C ALA A 63 -9.00 -30.30 7.95
N LEU A 64 -8.76 -29.74 9.15
CA LEU A 64 -8.37 -30.54 10.31
C LEU A 64 -8.94 -29.95 11.63
N SER A 65 -9.77 -30.78 12.24
CA SER A 65 -10.42 -30.82 13.56
C SER A 65 -10.04 -29.86 14.71
N LEU A 66 -11.12 -29.26 15.26
CA LEU A 66 -11.61 -29.21 16.65
C LEU A 66 -10.63 -29.20 17.83
N ASN A 67 -10.90 -28.31 18.81
CA ASN A 67 -11.08 -28.71 20.20
C ASN A 67 -11.98 -27.74 20.98
N THR A 68 -13.08 -28.28 21.49
CA THR A 68 -14.01 -27.64 22.42
C THR A 68 -13.58 -28.01 23.85
N ALA A 69 -13.01 -27.07 24.62
CA ALA A 69 -12.94 -27.16 26.08
C ALA A 69 -12.42 -25.84 26.68
N ASN A 70 -13.33 -25.01 27.23
CA ASN A 70 -13.40 -24.63 28.65
C ASN A 70 -14.15 -23.29 28.80
N ALA A 71 -15.41 -23.39 29.20
CA ALA A 71 -16.11 -22.29 29.86
C ALA A 71 -15.62 -22.25 31.32
N GLY A 72 -14.72 -21.31 31.61
CA GLY A 72 -14.22 -21.00 32.95
C GLY A 72 -14.42 -19.52 33.24
N SER A 73 -15.44 -19.22 34.03
CA SER A 73 -15.74 -17.89 34.57
C SER A 73 -14.59 -17.36 35.44
N LEU A 74 -14.01 -16.21 35.06
CA LEU A 74 -13.32 -15.25 35.93
C LEU A 74 -13.53 -13.86 35.28
N SER A 75 -14.40 -13.01 35.83
CA SER A 75 -14.09 -11.99 36.84
C SER A 75 -13.63 -10.65 36.24
N THR A 76 -14.40 -9.61 36.58
CA THR A 76 -14.22 -8.15 36.35
C THR A 76 -14.19 -7.69 34.89
N ALA A 77 -14.69 -6.46 34.65
CA ALA A 77 -14.71 -5.82 33.33
C ALA A 77 -13.28 -5.65 32.78
N GLN A 78 -12.75 -6.71 32.19
CA GLN A 78 -11.48 -6.71 31.47
C GLN A 78 -11.61 -5.75 30.28
N PRO A 79 -10.60 -4.92 29.99
CA PRO A 79 -10.65 -4.07 28.81
C PRO A 79 -10.83 -4.96 27.59
N VAL A 80 -11.90 -4.73 26.83
CA VAL A 80 -12.14 -5.45 25.58
C VAL A 80 -10.99 -5.16 24.61
N MET A 81 -10.10 -6.12 24.46
CA MET A 81 -9.03 -6.08 23.47
C MET A 81 -9.60 -6.62 22.16
N TYR A 82 -9.41 -5.87 21.08
CA TYR A 82 -9.70 -6.30 19.72
C TYR A 82 -8.42 -6.88 19.13
N TYR A 83 -8.48 -8.13 18.71
CA TYR A 83 -7.40 -8.80 18.02
C TYR A 83 -7.79 -9.01 16.57
N HIS A 84 -6.81 -8.96 15.67
CA HIS A 84 -7.02 -9.49 14.32
C HIS A 84 -7.31 -10.99 14.46
N PRO A 85 -8.29 -11.57 13.74
CA PRO A 85 -8.70 -12.97 13.95
C PRO A 85 -7.53 -13.95 13.93
N GLN A 86 -6.59 -13.74 12.99
CA GLN A 86 -5.37 -14.50 12.83
C GLN A 86 -4.50 -14.47 14.11
N THR A 87 -4.40 -13.32 14.77
CA THR A 87 -3.67 -13.19 16.04
C THR A 87 -4.46 -13.78 17.22
N GLY A 88 -5.78 -13.56 17.27
CA GLY A 88 -6.64 -14.11 18.32
C GLY A 88 -6.71 -15.64 18.31
N GLU A 89 -6.54 -16.25 17.13
CA GLU A 89 -6.48 -17.70 16.92
C GLU A 89 -5.05 -18.27 17.00
N ASN A 90 -4.05 -17.46 17.33
CA ASN A 90 -2.62 -17.83 17.34
C ASN A 90 -2.08 -18.34 15.99
N ARG A 91 -2.68 -17.92 14.88
CA ARG A 91 -2.26 -18.25 13.52
C ARG A 91 -1.23 -17.25 13.01
N CYS A 92 -0.08 -17.21 13.68
CA CYS A 92 1.01 -16.29 13.37
C CYS A 92 1.60 -16.53 11.98
N ASP A 93 1.54 -17.78 11.51
CA ASP A 93 2.03 -18.25 10.22
C ASP A 93 1.23 -17.71 9.02
N ALA A 94 0.02 -17.17 9.25
CA ALA A 94 -0.77 -16.52 8.21
C ALA A 94 -0.16 -15.21 7.71
N CYS A 95 0.71 -14.59 8.51
CA CYS A 95 1.36 -13.31 8.19
C CYS A 95 2.89 -13.38 8.27
N HIS A 96 3.43 -14.23 9.15
CA HIS A 96 4.86 -14.36 9.38
C HIS A 96 5.38 -15.75 8.97
N ASN A 97 6.59 -15.81 8.44
CA ASN A 97 7.33 -17.07 8.33
C ASN A 97 7.92 -17.42 9.70
N VAL A 98 7.19 -18.22 10.47
CA VAL A 98 7.58 -18.63 11.82
C VAL A 98 8.88 -19.45 11.87
N SER A 99 9.28 -20.05 10.73
CA SER A 99 10.52 -20.82 10.60
C SER A 99 11.73 -19.94 10.27
N GLN A 100 11.51 -18.70 9.86
CA GLN A 100 12.55 -17.76 9.46
C GLN A 100 12.37 -16.44 10.19
N SER A 101 12.65 -16.44 11.49
CA SER A 101 12.71 -15.22 12.31
C SER A 101 11.46 -14.32 12.21
N TYR A 102 10.29 -14.90 11.92
CA TYR A 102 9.03 -14.18 11.78
C TYR A 102 9.05 -13.08 10.71
N HIS A 103 9.78 -13.24 9.61
CA HIS A 103 9.67 -12.32 8.46
C HIS A 103 8.25 -12.30 7.88
N LEU A 104 7.77 -11.16 7.40
CA LEU A 104 6.45 -11.08 6.76
C LEU A 104 6.42 -11.92 5.47
N LEU A 105 5.31 -12.60 5.23
CA LEU A 105 5.10 -13.40 4.01
C LEU A 105 5.00 -12.56 2.75
N ALA A 106 4.60 -11.29 2.88
CA ALA A 106 4.49 -10.33 1.80
C ALA A 106 4.73 -8.91 2.34
N PRO A 107 5.06 -7.93 1.47
CA PRO A 107 5.11 -6.51 1.85
C PRO A 107 3.77 -6.04 2.46
N PRO A 108 3.80 -5.13 3.46
CA PRO A 108 2.59 -4.70 4.19
C PRO A 108 1.44 -4.25 3.30
N ASP A 109 1.73 -3.53 2.21
CA ASP A 109 0.75 -3.01 1.24
C ASP A 109 -0.04 -4.11 0.53
N SER A 110 0.56 -5.28 0.34
CA SER A 110 -0.09 -6.42 -0.31
C SER A 110 -0.60 -7.46 0.68
N LEU A 111 0.01 -7.55 1.87
CA LEU A 111 -0.28 -8.59 2.85
C LEU A 111 -1.73 -8.51 3.37
N CYS A 112 -2.20 -7.29 3.66
CA CYS A 112 -3.58 -7.07 4.12
C CYS A 112 -4.61 -7.45 3.05
N LEU A 113 -4.27 -7.20 1.77
CA LEU A 113 -5.15 -7.44 0.63
C LEU A 113 -5.23 -8.91 0.19
N ILE A 114 -4.47 -9.80 0.83
CA ILE A 114 -4.61 -11.26 0.62
C ILE A 114 -6.00 -11.74 1.08
N CYS A 115 -6.56 -11.09 2.10
CA CYS A 115 -7.85 -11.45 2.68
C CYS A 115 -8.87 -10.29 2.61
N HIS A 116 -8.42 -9.05 2.63
CA HIS A 116 -9.31 -7.90 2.55
C HIS A 116 -9.49 -7.42 1.11
N ASP A 117 -10.73 -7.13 0.74
CA ASP A 117 -11.00 -6.43 -0.51
C ASP A 117 -10.37 -5.03 -0.49
N ASP A 118 -10.09 -4.53 -1.68
CA ASP A 118 -9.64 -3.17 -1.91
C ASP A 118 -10.55 -2.15 -1.19
N LYS A 119 -9.92 -1.21 -0.48
CA LYS A 119 -10.59 -0.17 0.32
C LYS A 119 -10.54 1.21 -0.34
N THR A 120 -10.14 1.26 -1.61
CA THR A 120 -10.15 2.48 -2.43
C THR A 120 -11.51 2.77 -3.07
N ASP A 121 -12.48 1.85 -2.98
CA ASP A 121 -13.86 2.08 -3.45
C ASP A 121 -14.70 2.83 -2.40
N ALA A 122 -14.27 4.05 -2.09
CA ALA A 122 -14.99 4.96 -1.21
C ALA A 122 -15.06 6.36 -1.83
N LYS A 123 -16.11 7.13 -1.50
CA LYS A 123 -16.28 8.51 -2.00
C LYS A 123 -15.08 9.42 -1.67
N TYR A 124 -14.45 9.17 -0.53
CA TYR A 124 -13.25 9.86 -0.08
C TYR A 124 -12.29 8.82 0.46
N VAL A 125 -11.12 8.73 -0.16
CA VAL A 125 -10.05 7.82 0.25
C VAL A 125 -8.93 8.67 0.82
N HIS A 126 -8.42 8.27 1.98
CA HIS A 126 -7.22 8.92 2.53
C HIS A 126 -5.99 8.39 1.78
N PRO A 127 -5.00 9.23 1.45
CA PRO A 127 -3.81 8.80 0.71
C PRO A 127 -3.11 7.54 1.27
N PRO A 128 -2.97 7.36 2.60
CA PRO A 128 -2.41 6.13 3.17
C PRO A 128 -3.15 4.84 2.75
N VAL A 129 -4.45 4.91 2.45
CA VAL A 129 -5.21 3.75 1.96
C VAL A 129 -4.89 3.45 0.49
N GLU A 130 -4.75 4.48 -0.34
CA GLU A 130 -4.37 4.33 -1.76
C GLU A 130 -2.93 3.82 -1.91
N GLU A 131 -2.05 4.20 -0.98
CA GLU A 131 -0.64 3.84 -0.96
C GLU A 131 -0.35 2.50 -0.25
N GLY A 132 -1.38 1.86 0.32
CA GLY A 132 -1.24 0.59 1.02
C GLY A 132 -0.57 0.71 2.40
N GLU A 133 -0.54 1.90 2.98
CA GLU A 133 -0.01 2.21 4.31
C GLU A 133 -1.04 1.87 5.41
N CYS A 134 -1.57 0.66 5.37
CA CYS A 134 -2.64 0.21 6.28
C CYS A 134 -2.26 0.35 7.76
N LEU A 135 -0.96 0.25 8.07
CA LEU A 135 -0.42 0.25 9.43
C LEU A 135 -0.33 1.64 10.06
N ASP A 136 -0.52 2.71 9.28
CA ASP A 136 -0.54 4.08 9.80
C ASP A 136 -1.77 4.34 10.67
N CYS A 137 -2.83 3.56 10.45
CA CYS A 137 -4.06 3.63 11.22
C CYS A 137 -4.38 2.34 11.99
N HIS A 138 -3.93 1.17 11.52
CA HIS A 138 -4.26 -0.13 12.11
C HIS A 138 -3.06 -0.82 12.77
N ASN A 139 -3.31 -1.59 13.84
CA ASN A 139 -2.34 -2.50 14.43
C ASN A 139 -2.81 -3.97 14.28
N PRO A 140 -2.12 -4.78 13.46
CA PRO A 140 -2.55 -6.12 13.11
C PRO A 140 -2.42 -7.14 14.26
N HIS A 141 -1.70 -6.83 15.34
CA HIS A 141 -1.60 -7.71 16.50
C HIS A 141 -2.72 -7.48 17.51
N GLY A 142 -3.35 -6.31 17.52
CA GLY A 142 -4.48 -6.01 18.39
C GLY A 142 -4.37 -4.69 19.13
N THR A 143 -5.53 -4.09 19.44
CA THR A 143 -5.64 -2.82 20.17
C THR A 143 -6.87 -2.82 21.07
N LYS A 144 -6.97 -1.83 21.97
CA LYS A 144 -8.19 -1.57 22.76
C LYS A 144 -9.29 -0.90 21.94
N ASN A 145 -9.00 -0.54 20.69
CA ASN A 145 -9.88 0.25 19.85
C ASN A 145 -10.55 -0.64 18.80
N LYS A 146 -11.82 -0.34 18.52
CA LYS A 146 -12.58 -1.03 17.48
C LYS A 146 -11.84 -0.95 16.14
N TYR A 147 -11.97 -1.99 15.33
CA TYR A 147 -11.32 -2.11 14.02
C TYR A 147 -9.79 -2.06 14.08
N LEU A 148 -9.20 -2.38 15.24
CA LEU A 148 -7.75 -2.42 15.44
C LEU A 148 -7.07 -1.06 15.22
N LEU A 149 -7.80 0.04 15.39
CA LEU A 149 -7.24 1.37 15.19
C LEU A 149 -6.19 1.71 16.25
N LEU A 150 -5.19 2.49 15.89
CA LEU A 150 -4.18 2.99 16.83
C LEU A 150 -4.77 3.98 17.84
N LYS A 151 -5.71 4.82 17.39
CA LYS A 151 -6.45 5.81 18.19
C LYS A 151 -7.92 5.85 17.76
N THR A 152 -8.79 6.47 18.55
CA THR A 152 -10.22 6.58 18.26
C THR A 152 -10.61 8.00 17.86
N GLY A 153 -11.59 8.10 16.96
CA GLY A 153 -12.19 9.37 16.54
C GLY A 153 -11.17 10.39 16.06
N GLN A 154 -11.35 11.64 16.50
CA GLN A 154 -10.52 12.78 16.09
C GLN A 154 -9.02 12.60 16.41
N ALA A 155 -8.70 11.86 17.47
CA ALA A 155 -7.31 11.64 17.87
C ALA A 155 -6.51 10.84 16.82
N LEU A 156 -7.17 10.03 15.99
CA LEU A 156 -6.55 9.36 14.85
C LEU A 156 -6.25 10.35 13.72
N CYS A 157 -7.19 11.24 13.43
CA CYS A 157 -7.05 12.28 12.40
C CYS A 157 -5.87 13.20 12.70
N PHE A 158 -5.72 13.58 13.98
CA PHE A 158 -4.64 14.45 14.46
C PHE A 158 -3.26 13.76 14.54
N GLN A 159 -3.12 12.53 14.03
CA GLN A 159 -1.80 11.95 13.83
C GLN A 159 -1.10 12.52 12.59
N CYS A 160 -1.86 13.09 11.66
CA CYS A 160 -1.33 13.64 10.41
C CYS A 160 -1.83 15.08 10.12
N HIS A 161 -3.06 15.42 10.52
CA HIS A 161 -3.68 16.74 10.33
C HIS A 161 -3.57 17.62 11.57
#